data_AF-A0A2N2BAU5-F1
#
_entry.id   AF-A0A2N2BAU5-F1
#
_cell.length_a   1.000
_cell.length_b   1.000
_cell.length_c   1.000
_cell.angle_alpha   90.00
_cell.angle_beta   90.00
_cell.angle_gamma   90.00
#
_symmetry.space_group_name_H-M   'P 1'
#
loop_
_entity.id
_entity.type
_entity.pdbx_description
1 polymer ?
#
loop_
_entity_poly.entity_id
_entity_poly.type
_entity_poly.pdbx_seq_one_letter_code
_entity_poly.pdbx_strand_id
1 'polypeptide(L)' 'MFIEELKLIHYRNYENECIVPQRGINIIMGENAQGKTNLIEAMFFLSRGYSHRASNVAELA' A
#
# COMPACT_ATOMS: atom_id res chain seq x y z
N MET A 1 -9.29 -14.80 -3.40
CA MET A 1 -8.61 -13.57 -3.86
C MET A 1 -7.22 -13.55 -3.28
N PHE A 2 -6.18 -13.37 -4.10
CA PHE A 2 -4.77 -13.38 -3.70
C PHE A 2 -4.04 -12.29 -4.50
N ILE A 3 -3.18 -11.52 -3.85
CA ILE A 3 -2.36 -10.50 -4.50
C ILE A 3 -1.03 -11.16 -4.85
N GLU A 4 -0.74 -11.30 -6.14
CA GLU A 4 0.50 -11.91 -6.63
C GLU A 4 1.67 -10.93 -6.58
N GLU A 5 1.41 -9.66 -6.89
CA GLU A 5 2.40 -8.59 -6.89
C GLU A 5 1.69 -7.26 -6.57
N LEU A 6 2.35 -6.41 -5.80
CA LEU A 6 1.93 -5.04 -5.53
C LEU A 6 3.09 -4.10 -5.85
N LYS A 7 2.86 -3.21 -6.81
CA LYS A 7 3.80 -2.14 -7.18
C LYS A 7 3.30 -0.80 -6.68
N LEU A 8 4.15 -0.10 -5.93
CA LEU A 8 3.91 1.25 -5.42
C LEU A 8 4.91 2.18 -6.08
N ILE A 9 4.44 3.07 -6.95
CA ILE A 9 5.27 4.01 -7.71
C ILE A 9 4.73 5.40 -7.45
N HIS A 10 5.56 6.28 -6.88
CA HIS A 10 5.14 7.61 -6.43
C HIS A 10 3.83 7.56 -5.65
N TYR A 11 3.81 6.72 -4.61
CA TYR A 11 2.64 6.52 -3.76
C TYR A 11 3.01 6.80 -2.31
N ARG A 12 2.49 7.90 -1.76
CA ARG A 12 2.82 8.39 -0.42
C ARG A 12 4.35 8.53 -0.26
N ASN A 13 4.93 7.83 0.72
CA ASN A 13 6.37 7.82 0.95
C ASN A 13 7.12 6.73 0.16
N TYR A 14 6.44 5.97 -0.70
CA TYR A 14 7.06 4.99 -1.59
C TYR A 14 7.43 5.64 -2.93
N GLU A 15 8.72 5.74 -3.21
CA GLU A 15 9.21 6.22 -4.51
C GLU A 15 9.02 5.16 -5.59
N ASN A 16 9.54 3.95 -5.36
CA ASN A 16 9.36 2.77 -6.20
C ASN A 16 9.60 1.51 -5.36
N GLU A 17 8.55 0.75 -5.10
CA GLU A 17 8.60 -0.46 -4.29
C GLU A 17 7.79 -1.59 -4.94
N CYS A 18 8.34 -2.81 -4.89
CA CYS A 18 7.69 -4.00 -5.44
C CYS A 18 7.61 -5.08 -4.37
N ILE A 19 6.38 -5.45 -4.01
CA ILE A 19 6.10 -6.42 -2.94
C ILE A 19 5.45 -7.64 -3.57
N VAL A 20 6.00 -8.82 -3.26
CA VAL A 20 5.48 -10.12 -3.69
C VAL A 20 5.03 -10.89 -2.44
N PRO A 21 3.76 -10.78 -2.03
CA PRO A 21 3.26 -11.42 -0.83
C PRO A 21 3.28 -12.94 -0.98
N GLN A 22 3.51 -13.65 0.13
CA GLN A 22 3.38 -15.10 0.18
C GLN A 22 1.94 -15.51 0.53
N ARG A 23 1.59 -16.76 0.24
CA ARG A 23 0.32 -17.32 0.73
C ARG A 23 0.34 -17.42 2.25
N GLY A 24 -0.81 -17.18 2.87
CA GLY A 24 -0.94 -17.19 4.33
C GLY A 24 -0.72 -15.80 4.94
N ILE A 25 -0.06 -15.78 6.10
CA ILE A 25 0.12 -14.55 6.89
C ILE A 25 1.40 -13.84 6.44
N ASN A 26 1.28 -12.57 6.05
CA ASN A 26 2.42 -11.70 5.77
C ASN A 26 2.54 -10.69 6.91
N ILE A 27 3.72 -10.57 7.51
CA ILE A 27 3.95 -9.63 8.61
C ILE A 27 4.74 -8.43 8.11
N ILE A 28 4.16 -7.24 8.25
CA ILE A 28 4.78 -5.97 7.87
C ILE A 28 5.34 -5.34 9.16
N MET A 29 6.67 -5.20 9.24
CA MET A 29 7.38 -4.70 10.43
C MET A 29 8.24 -3.48 10.11
N GLY A 30 8.58 -2.70 11.13
CA GLY A 30 9.41 -1.50 11.01
C GLY A 30 9.00 -0.42 11.99
N GLU A 31 9.72 0.69 12.01
CA GLU A 31 9.46 1.82 12.90
C GLU A 31 8.19 2.58 12.52
N ASN A 32 7.66 3.37 13.45
CA ASN A 32 6.54 4.26 13.15
C ASN A 32 6.89 5.22 12.01
N ALA A 33 5.86 5.63 11.27
CA ALA A 33 5.97 6.51 10.09
C ALA A 33 6.78 5.97 8.89
N GLN A 34 7.19 4.69 8.87
CA GLN A 34 7.89 4.08 7.73
C GLN A 34 7.00 3.56 6.59
N GLY A 35 5.73 3.98 6.52
CA GLY A 35 4.84 3.61 5.40
C GLY A 35 4.05 2.30 5.55
N LYS A 36 4.16 1.58 6.68
CA LYS A 36 3.38 0.36 6.94
C LYS A 36 1.87 0.54 6.72
N THR A 37 1.30 1.63 7.22
CA THR A 37 -0.13 1.97 7.00
C THR A 37 -0.41 2.38 5.55
N ASN A 38 0.56 2.99 4.86
CA ASN A 38 0.43 3.37 3.45
C ASN A 38 0.36 2.12 2.56
N LEU A 39 1.13 1.07 2.88
CA LEU A 39 1.04 -0.23 2.20
C LEU A 39 -0.38 -0.84 2.31
N ILE A 40 -0.95 -0.86 3.52
CA ILE A 40 -2.32 -1.34 3.74
C ILE A 40 -3.34 -0.44 3.02
N GLU A 41 -3.12 0.88 3.04
CA GLU A 41 -3.96 1.85 2.31
C GLU A 41 -3.95 1.59 0.80
N ALA A 42 -2.80 1.24 0.21
CA ALA A 42 -2.70 0.93 -1.21
C ALA A 42 -3.54 -0.31 -1.56
N MET A 43 -3.43 -1.38 -0.77
CA MET A 43 -4.23 -2.59 -0.95
C MET A 43 -5.74 -2.31 -0.81
N PHE A 44 -6.12 -1.47 0.15
CA PHE A 44 -7.51 -1.02 0.31
C PHE A 44 -7.97 -0.20 -0.90
N PHE A 45 -7.18 0.77 -1.35
CA PHE A 45 -7.48 1.62 -2.49
C PHE A 45 -7.71 0.78 -3.76
N LEU A 46 -6.83 -0.18 -4.05
CA LEU A 46 -6.97 -1.08 -5.19
C LEU A 46 -8.23 -1.96 -5.10
N SER A 47 -8.68 -2.26 -3.89
CA SER A 47 -9.88 -3.08 -3.67
C SER A 47 -11.18 -2.26 -3.69
N ARG A 48 -11.12 -0.95 -3.42
CA ARG A 48 -12.30 -0.10 -3.16
C ARG A 48 -12.45 1.09 -4.10
N GLY A 49 -11.39 1.50 -4.77
CA GLY A 49 -11.33 2.67 -5.65
C GLY A 49 -11.20 4.02 -4.92
N TYR A 50 -11.05 4.05 -3.59
CA TYR A 50 -10.86 5.28 -2.83
C TYR A 50 -9.97 5.03 -1.60
N SER A 51 -9.36 6.10 -1.08
CA SER A 51 -8.63 6.05 0.19
C SER A 51 -9.55 6.50 1.31
N HIS A 52 -9.44 5.85 2.47
CA HIS A 52 -10.12 6.26 3.69
C HIS A 52 -9.45 7.45 4.39
N ARG A 53 -8.23 7.86 3.96
CA ARG A 53 -7.44 8.94 4.56
C ARG A 53 -7.25 10.16 3.64
N ALA A 54 -7.48 10.00 2.35
CA ALA A 54 -7.32 11.07 1.35
C ALA A 54 -8.68 11.45 0.76
N SER A 55 -8.91 12.75 0.57
CA SER A 55 -10.17 13.25 0.00
C SER A 55 -10.19 13.17 -1.53
N ASN A 56 -9.02 13.06 -2.16
CA ASN A 56 -8.86 12.90 -3.60
C ASN A 56 -7.60 12.06 -3.91
N VAL A 57 -7.46 11.63 -5.17
CA VAL A 57 -6.37 10.76 -5.61
C VAL A 57 -5.02 11.49 -5.66
N ALA A 58 -5.01 12.81 -5.89
CA ALA A 58 -3.77 13.57 -6.00
C ALA A 58 -2.97 13.61 -4.69
N GLU A 59 -3.63 13.46 -3.54
CA GLU A 59 -3.00 13.37 -2.21
C GLU A 59 -2.31 12.01 -1.93
N LEU A 60 -2.51 11.03 -2.81
CA LEU A 60 -1.86 9.72 -2.71
C LEU A 60 -0.51 9.70 -3.42
N ALA A 61 -0.23 10.69 -4.28
CA ALA A 61 1.04 10.86 -4.96
C ALA A 61 2.15 11.35 -4.00
#